data_AF-A0A9Q0Y9E4-F1
#
_entry.id   AF-A0A9Q0Y9E4-F1
#
_cell.length_a   1.000
_cell.length_b   1.000
_cell.length_c   1.000
_cell.angle_alpha   90.00
_cell.angle_beta   90.00
_cell.angle_gamma   90.00
#
_symmetry.space_group_name_H-M   'P 1'
#
loop_
_entity.id
_entity.type
_entity.pdbx_description
1 polymer ?
#
loop_
_entity_poly.entity_id
_entity_poly.type
_entity_poly.pdbx_seq_one_letter_code
_entity_poly.pdbx_strand_id
1 'polypeptide(L)'
;MDVEKLSEVGKGLGLGGKELLDFIAEQKKEMERLAREELELRRQDKELFEMQLQLESMKKENLDTLEHSHPSEETHEAGARPKIRAPKLPVFDDNDNLDAYLQRYERYATAQGWSKKDWGINLSALLKGKALEVYSRLPVLNDANEYEKA
;
A
#
# COMPACT_ATOMS: atom_id res chain seq x y z
N MET A 1 -32.28 24.23 4.84
CA MET A 1 -33.59 24.63 4.30
C MET A 1 -34.36 25.26 5.46
N ASP A 2 -34.85 26.48 5.31
CA ASP A 2 -35.49 27.23 6.42
C ASP A 2 -36.91 26.76 6.70
N VAL A 3 -37.33 26.86 7.98
CA VAL A 3 -38.66 26.44 8.45
C VAL A 3 -39.78 27.20 7.73
N GLU A 4 -39.55 28.45 7.37
CA GLU A 4 -40.49 29.29 6.63
C GLU A 4 -40.79 28.70 5.24
N LYS A 5 -39.76 28.25 4.51
CA LYS A 5 -39.91 27.59 3.20
C LYS A 5 -40.65 26.27 3.31
N LEU A 6 -40.38 25.47 4.34
CA LEU A 6 -41.12 24.22 4.59
C LEU A 6 -42.60 24.48 4.90
N SER A 7 -42.89 25.59 5.59
CA SER A 7 -44.26 26.00 5.88
C SER A 7 -45.01 26.49 4.63
N GLU A 8 -44.34 27.19 3.72
CA GLU A 8 -44.93 27.62 2.44
C GLU A 8 -45.20 26.43 1.53
N VAL A 9 -44.26 25.49 1.43
CA VAL A 9 -44.43 24.24 0.67
C VAL A 9 -45.60 23.43 1.22
N GLY A 10 -45.68 23.25 2.54
CA GLY A 10 -46.78 22.50 3.16
C GLY A 10 -48.15 23.17 2.95
N LYS A 11 -48.23 24.51 3.06
CA LYS A 11 -49.46 25.26 2.73
C LYS A 11 -49.82 25.17 1.24
N GLY A 12 -48.83 25.19 0.35
CA GLY A 12 -49.01 24.99 -1.09
C GLY A 12 -49.51 23.58 -1.46
N LEU A 13 -49.24 22.60 -0.61
CA LEU A 13 -49.79 21.24 -0.69
C LEU A 13 -51.19 21.11 -0.06
N GLY A 14 -51.77 22.21 0.42
CA GLY A 14 -53.09 22.23 1.06
C GLY A 14 -53.09 21.74 2.50
N LEU A 15 -51.92 21.50 3.11
CA LEU A 15 -51.80 21.03 4.49
C LEU A 15 -52.03 22.19 5.46
N GLY A 16 -52.85 21.96 6.48
CA GLY A 16 -53.23 22.95 7.47
C GLY A 16 -53.18 22.41 8.90
N GLY A 17 -53.04 23.32 9.87
CA GLY A 17 -53.09 22.97 11.29
C GLY A 17 -52.09 21.89 11.67
N LYS A 18 -52.60 20.74 12.14
CA LYS A 18 -51.78 19.64 12.65
C LYS A 18 -50.97 18.93 11.56
N GLU A 19 -51.56 18.74 10.37
CA GLU A 19 -50.90 18.05 9.26
C GLU A 19 -49.68 18.83 8.74
N LEU A 20 -49.76 20.16 8.77
CA LEU A 20 -48.64 21.04 8.42
C LEU A 20 -47.49 20.93 9.44
N LEU A 21 -47.83 20.84 10.73
CA LEU A 21 -46.83 20.67 11.79
C LEU A 21 -46.13 19.30 11.70
N ASP A 22 -46.91 18.24 11.46
CA ASP A 22 -46.38 16.88 11.31
C ASP A 22 -45.45 16.79 10.08
N PHE A 23 -45.83 17.41 8.95
CA PHE A 23 -44.97 17.50 7.76
C PHE A 23 -43.64 18.22 8.04
N ILE A 24 -43.68 19.38 8.70
CA ILE A 24 -42.46 20.14 9.02
C ILE A 24 -41.56 19.35 9.99
N ALA A 25 -42.15 18.66 10.97
CA ALA A 25 -41.41 17.84 11.91
C ALA A 25 -40.72 16.66 11.21
N GLU A 26 -41.42 15.96 10.31
CA GLU A 26 -40.87 14.84 9.53
C GLU A 26 -39.73 15.32 8.63
N GLN A 27 -39.91 16.45 7.93
CA GLN A 27 -38.86 17.01 7.07
C GLN A 27 -37.62 17.45 7.86
N LYS A 28 -37.81 18.03 9.05
CA LYS A 28 -36.67 18.36 9.93
C LYS A 28 -35.92 17.12 10.38
N LYS A 29 -36.64 16.09 10.80
CA LYS A 29 -36.05 14.83 11.25
C LYS A 29 -35.27 14.15 10.13
N GLU A 30 -35.79 14.19 8.91
CA GLU A 30 -35.10 13.63 7.74
C GLU A 30 -33.83 14.44 7.39
N MET A 31 -33.90 15.77 7.43
CA MET A 31 -32.73 16.63 7.23
C MET A 31 -31.66 16.38 8.30
N GLU A 32 -32.04 16.20 9.57
CA GLU A 32 -31.10 15.84 10.63
C GLU A 32 -30.49 14.45 10.42
N ARG A 33 -31.27 13.49 9.91
CA ARG A 33 -30.78 12.16 9.58
C ARG A 33 -29.72 12.22 8.47
N LEU A 34 -30.03 12.92 7.38
CA LEU A 34 -29.09 13.10 6.27
C LEU A 34 -27.82 13.84 6.71
N ALA A 35 -27.95 14.88 7.54
CA ALA A 35 -26.79 15.61 8.07
C ALA A 35 -25.90 14.72 8.97
N ARG A 36 -26.50 13.80 9.74
CA ARG A 36 -25.76 12.82 10.54
C ARG A 36 -25.06 11.79 9.64
N GLU A 37 -25.73 11.28 8.63
CA GLU A 37 -25.14 10.33 7.66
C GLU A 37 -23.98 10.98 6.89
N GLU A 38 -24.12 12.23 6.46
CA GLU A 38 -23.05 12.99 5.78
C GLU A 38 -21.84 13.20 6.70
N LEU A 39 -22.07 13.54 7.97
CA LEU A 39 -20.98 13.70 8.94
C LEU A 39 -20.25 12.38 9.20
N GLU A 40 -20.98 11.27 9.29
CA GLU A 40 -20.41 9.93 9.47
C GLU A 40 -19.59 9.51 8.26
N LEU A 41 -20.10 9.74 7.05
CA LEU A 41 -19.36 9.46 5.81
C LEU A 41 -18.07 10.29 5.74
N ARG A 42 -18.15 11.58 6.08
CA ARG A 42 -16.98 12.47 6.13
C ARG A 42 -15.96 12.03 7.18
N ARG A 43 -16.41 11.44 8.29
CA ARG A 43 -15.54 10.85 9.31
C ARG A 43 -14.83 9.61 8.75
N GLN A 44 -15.57 8.71 8.09
CA GLN A 44 -15.01 7.51 7.47
C GLN A 44 -13.99 7.85 6.37
N ASP A 45 -14.29 8.83 5.52
CA ASP A 45 -13.36 9.30 4.49
C ASP A 45 -12.08 9.85 5.09
N LYS A 46 -12.19 10.59 6.20
CA LYS A 46 -11.03 11.12 6.93
C LYS A 46 -10.21 9.98 7.55
N GLU A 47 -10.85 9.01 8.19
CA GLU A 47 -10.18 7.84 8.78
C GLU A 47 -9.49 6.99 7.70
N LEU A 48 -10.13 6.78 6.55
CA LEU A 48 -9.54 6.09 5.41
C LEU A 48 -8.32 6.83 4.86
N PHE A 49 -8.42 8.15 4.72
CA PHE A 49 -7.31 8.99 4.26
C PHE A 49 -6.13 8.95 5.24
N GLU A 50 -6.39 9.06 6.55
CA GLU A 50 -5.36 8.96 7.58
C GLU A 50 -4.70 7.57 7.60
N MET A 51 -5.48 6.50 7.50
CA MET A 51 -4.95 5.13 7.42
C MET A 51 -4.12 4.91 6.14
N GLN A 52 -4.55 5.47 5.01
CA GLN A 52 -3.79 5.40 3.76
C GLN A 52 -2.45 6.13 3.90
N LEU A 53 -2.44 7.31 4.52
CA LEU A 53 -1.21 8.07 4.79
C LEU A 53 -0.28 7.32 5.75
N GLN A 54 -0.83 6.67 6.78
CA GLN A 54 -0.05 5.82 7.69
C GLN A 54 0.55 4.61 6.95
N LEU A 55 -0.20 3.93 6.09
CA LEU A 55 0.31 2.84 5.27
C LEU A 55 1.41 3.30 4.32
N GLU A 56 1.27 4.48 3.72
CA GLU A 56 2.30 5.06 2.86
C GLU A 56 3.56 5.44 3.65
N SER A 57 3.41 6.02 4.84
CA SER A 57 4.51 6.31 5.76
C SER A 57 5.23 5.04 6.21
N MET A 58 4.50 4.00 6.62
CA MET A 58 5.07 2.71 7.03
C MET A 58 5.77 2.00 5.86
N LYS A 59 5.25 2.11 4.64
CA LYS A 59 5.92 1.58 3.44
C LYS A 59 7.22 2.33 3.17
N LYS A 60 7.23 3.65 3.34
CA LYS A 60 8.43 4.47 3.18
C LYS A 60 9.46 4.19 4.28
N GLU A 61 9.04 4.06 5.53
CA GLU A 61 9.90 3.73 6.66
C GLU A 61 10.47 2.31 6.55
N ASN A 62 9.69 1.32 6.10
CA ASN A 62 10.22 -0.01 5.80
C ASN A 62 11.23 0.03 4.64
N LEU A 63 11.00 0.87 3.63
CA LEU A 63 11.96 1.05 2.53
C LEU A 63 13.25 1.73 3.00
N ASP A 64 13.15 2.72 3.89
CA ASP A 64 14.31 3.39 4.50
C ASP A 64 15.03 2.46 5.49
N THR A 65 14.32 1.60 6.23
CA THR A 65 14.94 0.62 7.14
C THR A 65 15.65 -0.48 6.36
N LEU A 66 15.16 -0.88 5.18
CA LEU A 66 15.91 -1.73 4.25
C LEU A 66 17.12 -1.01 3.63
N GLU A 67 17.10 0.32 3.45
CA GLU A 67 18.28 1.09 3.04
C GLU A 67 19.30 1.34 4.19
N HIS A 68 18.88 1.28 5.46
CA HIS A 68 19.72 1.56 6.63
C HIS A 68 20.10 0.32 7.47
N SER A 69 19.62 -0.87 7.11
CA SER A 69 19.99 -2.15 7.76
C SER A 69 21.12 -2.88 7.02
N HIS A 70 22.15 -2.13 6.61
CA HIS A 70 23.50 -2.70 6.49
C HIS A 70 24.30 -2.19 7.70
N PRO A 71 24.52 -3.02 8.74
CA PRO A 71 25.52 -2.72 9.73
C PRO A 71 26.87 -2.65 9.02
N SER A 72 27.48 -1.48 9.11
CA SER A 72 28.91 -1.31 8.94
C SER A 72 29.62 -2.25 9.91
N GLU A 73 30.19 -3.34 9.41
CA GLU A 73 31.39 -3.93 9.98
C GLU A 73 32.54 -3.77 8.99
N GLU A 74 33.66 -3.34 9.54
CA GLU A 74 34.76 -2.63 8.92
C GLU A 74 35.61 -3.51 8.00
N THR A 75 36.15 -2.94 6.91
CA THR A 75 37.56 -3.14 6.55
C THR A 75 38.03 -2.05 5.60
N HIS A 76 39.30 -1.69 5.79
CA HIS A 76 40.03 -0.60 5.18
C HIS A 76 40.11 -0.69 3.65
N GLU A 77 40.14 0.49 3.00
CA GLU A 77 41.12 0.90 1.97
C GLU A 77 40.52 1.65 0.76
N ALA A 78 41.09 2.84 0.55
CA ALA A 78 41.38 3.53 -0.71
C ALA A 78 40.27 3.69 -1.79
N GLY A 79 39.92 4.97 -2.02
CA GLY A 79 39.49 5.44 -3.33
C GLY A 79 37.98 5.56 -3.51
N ALA A 80 37.40 6.65 -3.00
CA ALA A 80 36.02 7.01 -3.24
C ALA A 80 35.74 7.22 -4.74
N ARG A 81 35.28 6.18 -5.42
CA ARG A 81 34.48 6.31 -6.64
C ARG A 81 33.08 6.74 -6.23
N PRO A 82 32.43 7.67 -6.96
CA PRO A 82 31.06 8.06 -6.65
C PRO A 82 30.17 6.81 -6.69
N LYS A 83 29.48 6.53 -5.58
CA LYS A 83 28.46 5.49 -5.49
C LYS A 83 27.33 5.87 -6.44
N ILE A 84 27.44 5.49 -7.72
CA ILE A 84 26.32 5.50 -8.64
C ILE A 84 25.31 4.54 -8.03
N ARG A 85 24.23 5.07 -7.44
CA ARG A 85 23.14 4.25 -6.92
C ARG A 85 22.55 3.50 -8.12
N ALA A 86 22.88 2.22 -8.25
CA ALA A 86 22.39 1.39 -9.33
C ALA A 86 20.84 1.42 -9.31
N PRO A 87 20.18 1.53 -10.46
CA PRO A 87 18.73 1.52 -10.52
C PRO A 87 18.21 0.20 -9.95
N LYS A 88 17.12 0.27 -9.17
CA LYS A 88 16.51 -0.90 -8.52
C LYS A 88 16.18 -1.98 -9.56
N LEU A 89 16.56 -3.23 -9.27
CA LEU A 89 16.28 -4.36 -10.15
C LEU A 89 14.74 -4.55 -10.29
N PRO A 90 14.20 -4.61 -11.52
CA PRO A 90 12.77 -4.79 -11.74
C PRO A 90 12.32 -6.20 -11.33
N VAL A 91 11.06 -6.31 -10.91
CA VAL A 91 10.39 -7.59 -10.62
C VAL A 91 10.33 -8.45 -11.89
N PHE A 92 10.42 -9.76 -11.74
CA PHE A 92 10.21 -10.73 -12.81
C PHE A 92 8.82 -10.60 -13.42
N ASP A 93 8.78 -10.56 -14.75
CA ASP A 93 7.57 -10.60 -15.56
C ASP A 93 7.41 -12.01 -16.14
N ASP A 94 6.19 -12.56 -16.17
CA ASP A 94 5.95 -13.91 -16.73
C ASP A 94 6.28 -13.99 -18.24
N ASN A 95 6.43 -12.85 -18.94
CA ASN A 95 6.89 -12.77 -20.33
C ASN A 95 8.43 -12.68 -20.47
N ASP A 96 9.17 -12.47 -19.36
CA ASP A 96 10.63 -12.46 -19.37
C ASP A 96 11.18 -13.90 -19.40
N ASN A 97 12.34 -14.08 -20.05
CA ASN A 97 13.06 -15.34 -19.95
C ASN A 97 13.67 -15.47 -18.54
N LEU A 98 13.30 -16.52 -17.82
CA LEU A 98 13.73 -16.75 -16.43
C LEU A 98 15.25 -16.85 -16.29
N ASP A 99 15.94 -17.57 -17.17
CA ASP A 99 17.40 -17.73 -17.12
C ASP A 99 18.11 -16.38 -17.34
N ALA A 100 17.63 -15.59 -18.30
CA ALA A 100 18.15 -14.25 -18.56
C ALA A 100 17.89 -13.30 -17.38
N TYR A 101 16.73 -13.43 -16.73
CA TYR A 101 16.39 -12.69 -15.53
C TYR A 101 17.31 -13.05 -14.36
N LEU A 102 17.57 -14.34 -14.14
CA LEU A 102 18.47 -14.83 -13.08
C LEU A 102 19.90 -14.35 -13.29
N GLN A 103 20.44 -14.40 -14.51
CA GLN A 103 21.77 -13.84 -14.79
C GLN A 103 21.84 -12.34 -14.50
N ARG A 104 20.79 -11.59 -14.81
CA ARG A 104 20.70 -10.15 -14.49
C ARG A 104 20.65 -9.95 -12.97
N TYR A 105 19.89 -10.78 -12.27
CA TYR A 105 19.80 -10.78 -10.81
C TYR A 105 21.16 -11.06 -10.16
N GLU A 106 21.88 -12.09 -10.59
CA GLU A 106 23.21 -12.46 -10.06
C GLU A 106 24.24 -11.35 -10.27
N ARG A 107 24.28 -10.76 -11.46
CA ARG A 107 25.16 -9.63 -11.78
C ARG A 107 24.84 -8.43 -10.91
N TYR A 108 23.56 -8.16 -10.69
CA TYR A 108 23.11 -7.08 -9.82
C TYR A 108 23.47 -7.34 -8.36
N ALA A 109 23.18 -8.54 -7.84
CA ALA A 109 23.51 -8.95 -6.48
C ALA A 109 25.02 -8.91 -6.23
N THR A 110 25.82 -9.35 -7.21
CA THR A 110 27.29 -9.28 -7.16
C THR A 110 27.78 -7.83 -7.16
N ALA A 111 27.23 -6.98 -8.02
CA ALA A 111 27.61 -5.57 -8.09
C ALA A 111 27.24 -4.79 -6.82
N GLN A 112 26.15 -5.19 -6.15
CA GLN A 112 25.70 -4.60 -4.89
C GLN A 112 26.35 -5.22 -3.65
N GLY A 113 27.17 -6.26 -3.80
CA GLY A 113 27.86 -6.94 -2.71
C GLY A 113 26.95 -7.77 -1.80
N TRP A 114 25.84 -8.30 -2.33
CA TRP A 114 24.91 -9.12 -1.55
C TRP A 114 25.54 -10.47 -1.19
N SER A 115 25.36 -10.90 0.06
CA SER A 115 25.74 -12.23 0.51
C SER A 115 24.92 -13.29 -0.22
N LYS A 116 25.58 -14.34 -0.75
CA LYS A 116 24.92 -15.46 -1.45
C LYS A 116 23.83 -16.14 -0.61
N LYS A 117 23.92 -16.06 0.72
CA LYS A 117 22.91 -16.60 1.65
C LYS A 117 21.56 -15.88 1.56
N ASP A 118 21.60 -14.60 1.20
CA ASP A 118 20.42 -13.76 1.11
C ASP A 118 19.85 -13.75 -0.32
N TRP A 119 20.52 -14.40 -1.28
CA TRP A 119 20.09 -14.38 -2.68
C TRP A 119 18.73 -15.08 -2.86
N GLY A 120 18.50 -16.23 -2.21
CA GLY A 120 17.21 -16.92 -2.29
C GLY A 120 16.05 -16.05 -1.77
N ILE A 121 16.23 -15.44 -0.59
CA ILE A 121 15.23 -14.57 0.04
C ILE A 121 14.97 -13.34 -0.83
N ASN A 122 16.03 -12.66 -1.30
CA ASN A 122 15.90 -11.47 -2.14
C ASN A 122 15.29 -11.79 -3.51
N LEU A 123 15.59 -12.96 -4.08
CA LEU A 123 14.99 -13.42 -5.32
C LEU A 123 13.47 -13.65 -5.13
N SER A 124 13.05 -14.24 -4.02
CA SER A 124 11.62 -14.49 -3.73
C SER A 124 10.78 -13.20 -3.73
N ALA A 125 11.34 -12.09 -3.26
CA ALA A 125 10.67 -10.78 -3.25
C ALA A 125 10.49 -10.17 -4.65
N LEU A 126 11.25 -10.66 -5.63
CA LEU A 126 11.25 -10.20 -7.01
C LEU A 126 10.49 -11.15 -7.96
N LEU A 127 10.03 -12.30 -7.48
CA LEU A 127 9.16 -13.19 -8.23
C LEU A 127 7.69 -12.84 -8.00
N LYS A 128 6.84 -13.07 -9.00
CA LYS A 128 5.38 -12.96 -8.91
C LYS A 128 4.72 -14.11 -9.65
N GLY A 129 3.40 -14.24 -9.47
CA GLY A 129 2.60 -15.21 -10.22
C GLY A 129 3.11 -16.64 -10.08
N LYS A 130 3.28 -17.31 -11.21
CA LYS A 130 3.68 -18.73 -11.25
C LYS A 130 5.09 -18.97 -10.74
N ALA A 131 6.02 -18.03 -10.97
CA ALA A 131 7.39 -18.18 -10.50
C ALA A 131 7.47 -18.16 -8.96
N LEU A 132 6.68 -17.31 -8.31
CA LEU A 132 6.57 -17.28 -6.85
C LEU A 132 5.88 -18.53 -6.29
N GLU A 133 4.85 -19.03 -7.00
CA GLU A 133 4.17 -20.27 -6.64
C GLU A 133 5.09 -21.50 -6.71
N VAL A 134 5.99 -21.55 -7.69
CA VAL A 134 7.02 -22.61 -7.78
C VAL A 134 8.02 -22.47 -6.64
N TYR A 135 8.47 -21.25 -6.36
CA TYR A 135 9.39 -20.98 -5.26
C TYR A 135 8.81 -21.40 -3.89
N SER A 136 7.52 -21.12 -3.62
CA SER A 136 6.88 -21.47 -2.34
C SER A 136 6.68 -22.97 -2.13
N ARG A 137 6.74 -23.77 -3.19
CA ARG A 137 6.69 -25.24 -3.14
C ARG A 137 8.06 -25.86 -2.85
N LEU A 138 9.14 -25.09 -2.94
CA LEU A 138 10.46 -25.55 -2.52
C LEU A 138 10.46 -25.70 -0.99
N PRO A 139 10.91 -26.83 -0.45
CA PRO A 139 10.94 -27.04 0.99
C PRO A 139 11.85 -26.01 1.67
N VAL A 140 11.43 -25.53 2.85
CA VAL A 140 12.19 -24.61 3.75
C VAL A 140 13.47 -25.26 4.32
N LEU A 141 13.89 -26.40 3.76
CA LEU A 141 15.12 -27.08 4.14
C LEU A 141 16.29 -26.11 3.92
N ASN A 142 17.28 -26.20 4.82
CA ASN A 142 18.53 -25.44 4.93
C ASN A 142 19.29 -25.11 3.62
N ASP A 143 18.85 -25.60 2.46
CA ASP A 143 19.38 -25.34 1.13
C ASP A 143 18.76 -24.11 0.42
N ALA A 144 17.63 -23.54 0.89
CA ALA A 144 17.03 -22.35 0.25
C ALA A 144 17.91 -21.07 0.38
N ASN A 145 18.86 -21.09 1.31
CA ASN A 145 19.91 -20.07 1.47
C ASN A 145 21.25 -20.50 0.82
N GLU A 146 21.34 -21.67 0.18
CA GLU A 146 22.52 -22.10 -0.58
C GLU A 146 22.24 -21.98 -2.07
N TYR A 147 22.46 -20.78 -2.61
CA TYR A 147 22.36 -20.49 -4.04
C TYR A 147 23.22 -21.40 -4.95
N GLU A 148 24.22 -22.11 -4.40
CA GLU A 148 25.19 -22.92 -5.17
C GLU A 148 24.79 -24.37 -5.48
N LYS A 149 23.63 -24.87 -5.03
CA LYS A 149 23.20 -26.25 -5.35
C LYS A 149 22.18 -26.32 -6.49
N ALA A 150 22.54 -25.82 -7.66
CA ALA A 150 21.86 -26.12 -8.93
C ALA A 150 22.89 -26.46 -10.01
#